data_AF-A0A820K8L8-F1
#
_entry.id   AF-A0A820K8L8-F1
#
_cell.length_a   1.000
_cell.length_b   1.000
_cell.length_c   1.000
_cell.angle_alpha   90.00
_cell.angle_beta   90.00
_cell.angle_gamma   90.00
#
_symmetry.space_group_name_H-M   'P 1'
#
loop_
_entity.id
_entity.type
_entity.pdbx_description
1 polymer ?
#
loop_
_entity_poly.entity_id
_entity_poly.type
_entity_poly.pdbx_seq_one_letter_code
_entity_poly.pdbx_strand_id
1 'polypeptide(L)'
;CGVIVEDGFIKLGTPICVPSKEFIELGRVVSIELNHKPLDIARKNSEVSITIEPVGNEAPKIFGRDFDETDLLMSKISQESFEVVKDHFRGDMQKSDWQLMIELKEIFNIF
;
A
#
# COMPACT_ATOMS: atom_id res chain seq x y z
N CYS A 1 -11.26 -2.13 6.22
CA CYS A 1 -11.71 -3.10 5.19
C CYS A 1 -10.89 -4.37 5.32
N GLY A 2 -11.49 -5.54 5.05
CA GLY A 2 -10.73 -6.79 4.90
C GLY A 2 -10.04 -6.83 3.55
N VAL A 3 -8.77 -7.22 3.52
CA VAL A 3 -7.95 -7.28 2.30
C VAL A 3 -7.05 -8.53 2.33
N ILE A 4 -6.65 -8.99 1.16
CA ILE A 4 -5.60 -9.99 1.00
C ILE A 4 -4.36 -9.27 0.44
N VAL A 5 -3.20 -9.51 1.04
CA VAL A 5 -1.94 -8.98 0.51
C VAL A 5 -1.52 -9.85 -0.68
N GLU A 6 -1.73 -9.34 -1.90
CA GLU A 6 -1.42 -10.05 -3.14
C GLU A 6 0.08 -10.17 -3.42
N ASP A 7 0.86 -9.13 -3.09
CA ASP A 7 2.31 -9.17 -3.22
C ASP A 7 3.04 -8.26 -2.23
N GLY A 8 4.31 -8.58 -1.97
CA GLY A 8 5.18 -7.85 -1.05
C GLY A 8 4.64 -7.86 0.38
N PHE A 9 4.57 -6.68 0.98
CA PHE A 9 4.03 -6.47 2.31
C PHE A 9 3.43 -5.06 2.45
N ILE A 10 2.50 -4.94 3.39
CA ILE A 10 1.97 -3.65 3.85
C ILE A 10 2.43 -3.43 5.30
N LYS A 11 2.65 -2.17 5.66
CA LYS A 11 3.01 -1.76 7.01
C LYS A 11 2.24 -0.51 7.42
N LEU A 12 2.24 -0.21 8.72
CA LEU A 12 1.69 1.06 9.20
C LEU A 12 2.38 2.26 8.51
N GLY A 13 1.57 3.25 8.15
CA GLY A 13 1.98 4.45 7.43
C GLY A 13 2.10 4.31 5.91
N THR A 14 1.97 3.10 5.35
CA THR A 14 2.01 2.89 3.90
C THR A 14 0.91 3.71 3.22
N PRO A 15 1.25 4.60 2.27
CA PRO A 15 0.26 5.34 1.48
C PRO A 15 -0.38 4.41 0.44
N ILE A 16 -1.69 4.50 0.25
CA ILE A 16 -2.49 3.62 -0.60
C ILE A 16 -3.22 4.43 -1.67
N CYS A 17 -3.22 3.93 -2.89
CA CYS A 17 -3.99 4.47 -4.01
C CYS A 17 -4.67 3.37 -4.83
N VAL A 18 -5.57 3.79 -5.73
CA VAL A 18 -6.29 2.92 -6.68
C VAL A 18 -5.82 3.20 -8.12
N PRO A 19 -4.94 2.37 -8.71
CA PRO A 19 -4.36 2.64 -10.03
C PRO A 19 -5.38 2.73 -11.17
N SER A 20 -6.42 1.88 -11.15
CA SER A 20 -7.49 1.82 -12.16
C SER A 20 -8.33 3.10 -12.25
N LYS A 21 -8.27 3.96 -11.23
CA LYS A 21 -9.04 5.21 -11.12
C LYS A 21 -8.10 6.41 -11.10
N GLU A 22 -7.19 6.51 -12.06
CA GLU A 22 -6.23 7.62 -12.16
C GLU A 22 -5.38 7.81 -10.88
N PHE A 23 -5.03 6.69 -10.22
CA PHE A 23 -4.27 6.69 -8.98
C PHE A 23 -4.89 7.53 -7.85
N ILE A 24 -6.22 7.54 -7.72
CA ILE A 24 -6.92 8.15 -6.58
C ILE A 24 -6.23 7.73 -5.28
N GLU A 25 -5.77 8.71 -4.52
CA GLU A 25 -5.20 8.50 -3.19
C GLU A 25 -6.31 8.24 -2.18
N LEU A 26 -6.19 7.15 -1.44
CA LEU A 26 -7.13 6.80 -0.36
C LEU A 26 -6.65 7.33 0.98
N GLY A 27 -5.33 7.38 1.18
CA GLY A 27 -4.72 7.80 2.43
C GLY A 27 -3.57 6.92 2.88
N ARG A 28 -3.36 6.80 4.19
CA ARG A 28 -2.32 5.96 4.80
C ARG A 28 -2.92 4.89 5.70
N VAL A 29 -2.27 3.73 5.74
CA VAL A 29 -2.64 2.64 6.66
C VAL A 29 -2.33 3.08 8.10
N VAL A 30 -3.34 3.10 8.97
CA VAL A 30 -3.19 3.44 10.40
C VAL A 30 -3.43 2.27 11.35
N SER A 31 -4.03 1.19 10.85
CA SER A 31 -4.20 -0.07 11.59
C SER A 31 -4.13 -1.26 10.63
N ILE A 32 -3.52 -2.35 11.11
CA ILE A 32 -3.52 -3.66 10.47
C ILE A 32 -3.87 -4.67 11.57
N GLU A 33 -4.87 -5.51 11.33
CA GLU A 33 -5.33 -6.52 12.27
C GLU A 33 -5.47 -7.88 11.60
N LEU A 34 -4.96 -8.92 12.24
CA LEU A 34 -5.18 -10.31 11.88
C LEU A 34 -5.93 -11.00 13.01
N ASN A 35 -7.15 -11.48 12.75
CA ASN A 35 -7.99 -12.12 13.76
C ASN A 35 -8.16 -11.25 15.03
N HIS A 36 -8.45 -9.96 14.85
CA HIS A 36 -8.58 -8.93 15.91
C HIS A 36 -7.30 -8.67 16.73
N LYS A 37 -6.13 -9.14 16.29
CA LYS A 37 -4.85 -8.82 16.91
C LYS A 37 -4.11 -7.80 16.06
N PRO A 38 -3.61 -6.69 16.66
CA PRO A 38 -2.87 -5.68 15.92
C PRO A 38 -1.54 -6.25 15.40
N LEU A 39 -1.15 -5.81 14.21
CA LEU A 39 0.12 -6.10 13.55
C LEU A 39 0.74 -4.80 13.03
N ASP A 40 2.06 -4.74 13.01
CA ASP A 40 2.78 -3.63 12.37
C ASP A 40 2.98 -3.85 10.87
N ILE A 41 3.06 -5.12 10.45
CA ILE A 41 3.34 -5.56 9.08
C ILE A 41 2.52 -6.80 8.74
N ALA A 42 1.94 -6.84 7.54
CA ALA A 42 1.33 -8.03 6.94
C ALA A 42 1.97 -8.33 5.58
N ARG A 43 2.38 -9.58 5.35
CA ARG A 43 3.06 -10.02 4.11
C ARG A 43 2.10 -10.71 3.14
N LYS A 44 2.56 -10.93 1.91
CA LYS A 44 1.87 -11.72 0.88
C LYS A 44 1.14 -12.94 1.44
N ASN A 45 -0.07 -13.17 0.95
CA ASN A 45 -1.04 -14.20 1.38
C ASN A 45 -1.64 -14.00 2.78
N SER A 46 -1.37 -12.87 3.45
CA SER A 46 -2.09 -12.54 4.69
C SER A 46 -3.45 -11.95 4.36
N GLU A 47 -4.50 -12.49 4.97
CA GLU A 47 -5.84 -11.90 4.98
C GLU A 47 -5.99 -11.08 6.27
N VAL A 48 -6.06 -9.75 6.13
CA VAL A 48 -6.02 -8.82 7.26
C VAL A 48 -7.10 -7.75 7.12
N SER A 49 -7.52 -7.18 8.25
CA SER A 49 -8.31 -5.96 8.25
C SER A 49 -7.38 -4.76 8.35
N ILE A 50 -7.54 -3.79 7.46
CA ILE A 50 -6.79 -2.54 7.50
C ILE A 50 -7.72 -1.34 7.68
N THR A 51 -7.22 -0.30 8.33
CA THR A 51 -7.86 1.02 8.36
C THR A 51 -6.97 2.01 7.63
N ILE A 52 -7.57 2.76 6.70
CA ILE A 52 -6.90 3.79 5.90
C ILE A 52 -7.51 5.13 6.27
N GLU A 53 -6.67 6.11 6.62
CA GLU A 53 -7.09 7.48 6.89
C GLU A 53 -6.57 8.44 5.82
N PRO A 54 -7.40 9.40 5.34
CA PRO A 54 -6.97 10.42 4.38
C PRO A 54 -5.79 11.23 4.90
N VAL A 55 -4.99 11.76 3.97
CA VAL A 55 -3.86 12.63 4.31
C VAL A 55 -4.33 14.10 4.29
N GLY A 56 -4.02 14.84 5.35
CA GLY A 56 -4.31 16.28 5.43
C GLY A 56 -5.80 16.58 5.56
N ASN A 57 -6.27 17.61 4.86
CA ASN A 57 -7.67 18.07 4.88
C ASN A 57 -8.50 17.53 3.70
N GLU A 58 -8.02 16.49 3.01
CA GLU A 58 -8.80 15.87 1.94
C GLU A 58 -10.02 15.12 2.48
N ALA A 59 -11.15 15.26 1.81
CA ALA A 59 -12.33 14.47 2.15
C ALA A 59 -12.06 12.98 1.88
N PRO A 60 -12.48 12.06 2.77
CA PRO A 60 -12.33 10.63 2.53
C PRO A 60 -12.99 10.19 1.22
N LYS A 61 -12.31 9.30 0.49
CA LYS A 61 -12.88 8.63 -0.68
C LYS A 61 -13.91 7.61 -0.23
N ILE A 62 -15.04 7.55 -0.94
CA ILE A 62 -16.21 6.77 -0.56
C ILE A 62 -16.18 5.42 -1.29
N PHE A 63 -16.13 4.33 -0.51
CA PHE A 63 -16.30 2.97 -1.03
C PHE A 63 -17.69 2.79 -1.67
N GLY A 64 -17.73 2.14 -2.83
CA GLY A 64 -18.93 1.99 -3.67
C GLY A 64 -19.26 3.20 -4.56
N ARG A 65 -18.49 4.30 -4.45
CA ARG A 65 -18.62 5.46 -5.35
C ARG A 65 -17.31 5.80 -6.05
N ASP A 66 -16.27 6.03 -5.26
CA ASP A 66 -14.97 6.46 -5.75
C ASP A 66 -14.07 5.25 -6.07
N PHE A 67 -14.27 4.13 -5.38
CA PHE A 67 -13.63 2.81 -5.61
C PHE A 67 -14.51 1.69 -5.04
N ASP A 68 -14.31 0.44 -5.45
CA ASP A 68 -15.07 -0.72 -4.97
C ASP A 68 -14.19 -1.96 -4.71
N GLU A 69 -14.80 -3.10 -4.38
CA GLU A 69 -14.10 -4.36 -4.05
C GLU A 69 -13.33 -4.99 -5.23
N THR A 70 -13.62 -4.58 -6.46
CA THR A 70 -12.93 -5.09 -7.66
C THR A 70 -11.66 -4.31 -7.97
N ASP A 71 -11.49 -3.14 -7.35
CA ASP A 71 -10.33 -2.29 -7.54
C ASP A 71 -9.12 -2.80 -6.74
N LEU A 72 -7.96 -2.89 -7.41
CA LEU A 72 -6.70 -3.22 -6.76
C LEU A 72 -6.20 -2.00 -5.95
N LEU A 73 -5.84 -2.24 -4.69
CA LEU A 73 -5.15 -1.27 -3.86
C LEU A 73 -3.63 -1.44 -4.00
N MET A 74 -2.93 -0.33 -4.16
CA MET A 74 -1.49 -0.34 -4.39
C MET A 74 -0.78 0.66 -3.47
N SER A 75 0.40 0.29 -2.99
CA SER A 75 1.29 1.20 -2.28
C SER A 75 1.72 2.32 -3.22
N LYS A 76 1.40 3.57 -2.87
CA LYS A 76 1.85 4.73 -3.64
C LYS A 76 3.34 4.99 -3.35
N ILE A 77 4.19 4.75 -4.33
CA ILE A 77 5.61 5.00 -4.21
C ILE A 77 6.02 6.30 -4.91
N SER A 78 7.15 6.86 -4.48
CA SER A 78 7.83 7.99 -5.10
C SER A 78 9.32 7.68 -5.28
N GLN A 79 10.03 8.43 -6.15
CA GLN A 79 11.49 8.29 -6.29
C GLN A 79 12.20 8.46 -4.94
N GLU A 80 11.79 9.45 -4.14
CA GLU A 80 12.33 9.68 -2.80
C GLU A 80 12.14 8.45 -1.90
N SER A 81 10.93 7.87 -1.87
CA SER A 81 10.69 6.68 -1.05
C SER A 81 11.51 5.48 -1.54
N PHE A 82 11.71 5.33 -2.84
CA PHE A 82 12.51 4.26 -3.42
C PHE A 82 13.99 4.38 -3.01
N GLU A 83 14.55 5.58 -3.13
CA GLU A 83 15.94 5.85 -2.75
C GLU A 83 16.15 5.60 -1.25
N VAL A 84 15.22 6.04 -0.40
CA VAL A 84 15.25 5.76 1.05
C VAL A 84 15.24 4.27 1.34
N VAL A 85 14.39 3.47 0.67
CA VAL A 85 14.37 2.01 0.85
C VAL A 85 15.69 1.39 0.40
N LYS A 86 16.22 1.82 -0.75
CA LYS A 86 17.49 1.32 -1.30
C LYS A 86 18.68 1.58 -0.37
N ASP A 87 18.73 2.77 0.24
CA ASP A 87 19.88 3.22 1.01
C ASP A 87 19.82 2.76 2.47
N HIS A 88 18.62 2.66 3.05
CA HIS A 88 18.44 2.42 4.48
C HIS A 88 17.79 1.08 4.84
N PHE A 89 17.01 0.48 3.95
CA PHE A 89 16.17 -0.70 4.26
C PHE A 89 16.49 -1.91 3.38
N ARG A 90 17.68 -1.93 2.76
CA ARG A 90 18.05 -3.00 1.81
C ARG A 90 18.00 -4.40 2.41
N GLY A 91 18.41 -4.53 3.68
CA GLY A 91 18.42 -5.80 4.40
C GLY A 91 17.03 -6.32 4.77
N ASP A 92 16.03 -5.44 4.83
CA ASP A 92 14.66 -5.78 5.27
C ASP A 92 13.79 -6.29 4.11
N MET A 93 14.27 -6.11 2.89
CA MET A 93 13.56 -6.40 1.65
C MET A 93 13.97 -7.76 1.08
N GLN A 94 12.98 -8.59 0.77
CA GLN A 94 13.22 -9.85 0.06
C GLN A 94 13.45 -9.59 -1.44
N LYS A 95 14.01 -10.57 -2.15
CA LYS A 95 14.20 -10.47 -3.61
C LYS A 95 12.89 -10.18 -4.35
N SER A 96 11.78 -10.79 -3.92
CA SER A 96 10.44 -10.53 -4.45
C SER A 96 9.96 -9.12 -4.16
N ASP A 97 10.24 -8.58 -2.97
CA ASP A 97 9.87 -7.22 -2.60
C ASP A 97 10.58 -6.19 -3.52
N TRP A 98 11.84 -6.44 -3.89
CA TRP A 98 12.57 -5.63 -4.87
C TRP A 98 12.00 -5.73 -6.29
N GLN A 99 11.63 -6.94 -6.71
CA GLN A 99 11.00 -7.15 -8.01
C GLN A 99 9.70 -6.35 -8.11
N LEU A 100 8.86 -6.42 -7.07
CA LEU A 100 7.63 -5.63 -6.98
C LEU A 100 7.93 -4.13 -7.00
N MET A 101 8.96 -3.64 -6.30
CA MET A 101 9.31 -2.21 -6.36
C MET A 101 9.68 -1.74 -7.77
N ILE A 102 10.36 -2.57 -8.57
CA ILE A 102 10.70 -2.25 -9.96
C ILE A 102 9.43 -2.17 -10.80
N GLU A 103 8.51 -3.13 -10.65
CA GLU A 103 7.21 -3.13 -11.34
C GLU A 103 6.37 -1.91 -10.96
N LEU A 104 6.35 -1.54 -9.67
CA LEU A 104 5.70 -0.32 -9.22
C LEU A 104 6.34 0.93 -9.85
N LYS A 105 7.67 1.01 -9.95
CA LYS A 105 8.33 2.16 -10.62
C LYS A 105 7.86 2.31 -12.06
N GLU A 106 7.72 1.20 -12.78
CA GLU A 106 7.18 1.21 -14.15
C GLU A 106 5.72 1.67 -14.20
N ILE A 107 4.86 1.13 -13.32
CA ILE A 107 3.43 1.48 -13.24
C ILE A 107 3.24 2.98 -12.94
N PHE A 108 4.04 3.54 -12.02
CA PHE A 108 3.97 4.94 -11.63
C PHE A 108 4.79 5.89 -12.54
N ASN A 109 5.47 5.37 -13.59
CA ASN A 109 6.38 6.13 -14.45
C ASN A 109 7.46 6.91 -13.67
N ILE A 110 8.04 6.27 -12.65
CA ILE A 110 9.11 6.82 -11.81
C ILE A 110 10.42 6.24 -12.32
N PHE A 111 11.31 7.08 -12.86
CA PHE A 111 12.61 6.69 -13.41
C PHE A 111 13.75 7.20 -12.54
#